data_AF-A0A7X1LB81-F1
#
_entry.id   AF-A0A7X1LB81-F1
#
_cell.length_a   1.000
_cell.length_b   1.000
_cell.length_c   1.000
_cell.angle_alpha   90.00
_cell.angle_beta   90.00
_cell.angle_gamma   90.00
#
_symmetry.space_group_name_H-M   'P 1'
#
loop_
_entity.id
_entity.type
_entity.pdbx_description
1 polymer ?
#
loop_
_entity_poly.entity_id
_entity_poly.type
_entity_poly.pdbx_seq_one_letter_code
_entity_poly.pdbx_strand_id
1 'polypeptide(L)'
;MKVNKGDRIPRKIWIFLVVGLLATGLAGAFVYGLINEPSAEPAPITLQKKEAPDFQKLIGRWVRTDGGYVIELSKIHPDGRAEATYLNPRPINVSRSTVSEVDGVIILFIELRDQGYPGSTYELKYHPDHDMMVGVYFQAAIQQSYDVVFQRK
;
A
#
# COMPACT_ATOMS: atom_id res chain seq x y z
N MET A 1 -45.40 6.93 32.36
CA MET A 1 -44.30 7.87 32.04
C MET A 1 -43.34 7.17 31.09
N LYS A 2 -42.95 7.82 29.97
CA LYS A 2 -41.88 7.48 29.00
C LYS A 2 -42.09 6.20 28.17
N VAL A 3 -42.69 6.28 26.97
CA VAL A 3 -42.13 6.70 25.65
C VAL A 3 -41.05 5.73 25.11
N ASN A 4 -41.49 4.87 24.18
CA ASN A 4 -40.66 4.10 23.25
C ASN A 4 -40.15 5.03 22.14
N LYS A 5 -38.85 4.99 21.87
CA LYS A 5 -38.22 5.67 20.73
C LYS A 5 -38.32 4.74 19.51
N GLY A 6 -39.26 5.06 18.63
CA GLY A 6 -39.30 4.55 17.27
C GLY A 6 -38.40 5.36 16.37
N ASP A 7 -37.66 4.64 15.54
CA ASP A 7 -36.82 5.12 14.45
C ASP A 7 -37.54 6.12 13.55
N ARG A 8 -36.86 7.23 13.26
CA ARG A 8 -37.07 8.06 12.06
C ARG A 8 -35.66 8.48 11.60
N ILE A 9 -35.35 8.60 10.32
CA ILE A 9 -36.07 9.35 9.28
C ILE A 9 -35.57 8.88 7.90
N PRO A 10 -36.45 8.77 6.87
CA PRO A 10 -36.02 9.08 5.51
C PRO A 10 -36.79 10.26 4.87
N ARG A 11 -35.98 11.20 4.33
CA ARG A 11 -36.02 11.90 3.03
C ARG A 11 -37.39 12.17 2.38
N LYS A 12 -37.82 13.45 2.27
CA LYS A 12 -38.50 14.14 1.12
C LYS A 12 -38.43 15.68 1.32
N ILE A 13 -37.70 16.45 0.49
CA ILE A 13 -38.14 17.23 -0.70
C ILE A 13 -39.22 18.28 -0.42
N TRP A 14 -38.84 19.57 -0.45
CA TRP A 14 -39.64 20.78 -0.78
C TRP A 14 -38.64 21.85 -1.29
N ILE A 15 -38.47 22.09 -2.59
CA ILE A 15 -39.16 23.06 -3.47
C ILE A 15 -39.40 24.44 -2.81
N PHE A 16 -38.67 25.45 -3.28
CA PHE A 16 -39.15 26.83 -3.38
C PHE A 16 -38.83 27.39 -4.77
N LEU A 17 -39.88 27.78 -5.49
CA LEU A 17 -39.84 28.69 -6.63
C LEU A 17 -40.53 29.97 -6.20
N VAL A 18 -39.90 31.13 -6.37
CA VAL A 18 -40.62 32.40 -6.62
C VAL A 18 -39.82 33.24 -7.62
N VAL A 19 -40.55 33.70 -8.63
CA VAL A 19 -40.16 34.45 -9.82
C VAL A 19 -40.19 35.97 -9.53
N GLY A 20 -39.30 36.74 -10.17
CA GLY A 20 -39.32 38.20 -10.22
C GLY A 20 -39.05 38.72 -11.63
N LEU A 21 -39.91 39.63 -12.10
CA LEU A 21 -40.26 39.98 -13.48
C LEU A 21 -39.25 40.88 -14.25
N LEU A 22 -39.14 40.59 -15.56
CA LEU A 22 -38.85 41.42 -16.75
C LEU A 22 -38.37 42.88 -16.61
N ALA A 23 -37.24 43.17 -17.28
CA ALA A 23 -37.01 44.43 -17.97
C ALA A 23 -36.63 44.14 -19.44
N THR A 24 -37.45 44.61 -20.38
CA THR A 24 -37.27 44.43 -21.82
C THR A 24 -36.34 45.49 -22.40
N GLY A 25 -35.39 45.05 -23.23
CA GLY A 25 -35.03 45.74 -24.46
C GLY A 25 -33.75 46.57 -24.45
N LEU A 26 -32.60 45.91 -24.53
CA LEU A 26 -31.47 46.40 -25.32
C LEU A 26 -30.76 45.21 -25.98
N ALA A 27 -30.98 45.10 -27.29
CA ALA A 27 -30.01 44.71 -28.32
C ALA A 27 -29.17 43.43 -28.09
N GLY A 28 -29.69 42.30 -28.56
CA GLY A 28 -29.13 41.60 -29.74
C GLY A 28 -27.69 41.08 -29.73
N ALA A 29 -26.93 41.17 -28.65
CA ALA A 29 -25.50 40.80 -28.66
C ALA A 29 -25.06 39.89 -27.50
N PHE A 30 -26.00 39.27 -26.77
CA PHE A 30 -25.67 38.40 -25.63
C PHE A 30 -26.01 36.91 -25.83
N VAL A 31 -26.58 36.54 -26.99
CA VAL A 31 -26.90 35.13 -27.29
C VAL A 31 -25.76 34.40 -28.01
N TYR A 32 -24.84 35.13 -28.68
CA TYR A 32 -23.72 34.49 -29.40
C TYR A 32 -22.55 34.06 -28.51
N GLY A 33 -22.44 34.58 -27.28
CA GLY A 33 -21.32 34.28 -26.36
C GLY A 33 -21.48 33.01 -25.53
N LEU A 34 -22.69 32.43 -25.42
CA LEU A 34 -22.97 31.28 -24.54
C LEU A 34 -22.87 29.91 -25.23
N ILE A 35 -22.66 29.88 -26.55
CA ILE A 35 -22.47 28.63 -27.33
C ILE A 35 -21.02 28.44 -27.79
N ASN A 36 -20.15 29.42 -27.54
CA ASN A 36 -18.72 29.36 -27.83
C ASN A 36 -17.89 29.40 -26.54
N GLU A 37 -18.33 28.69 -25.51
CA GLU A 37 -17.39 28.25 -24.48
C GLU A 37 -16.50 27.19 -25.17
N PRO A 38 -15.20 27.44 -25.41
CA PRO A 38 -14.34 26.42 -25.96
C PRO A 38 -14.42 25.25 -24.98
N SER A 39 -15.04 24.16 -25.42
CA SER A 39 -15.09 22.91 -24.69
C SER A 39 -13.65 22.61 -24.30
N ALA A 40 -13.32 22.80 -23.03
CA ALA A 40 -11.98 22.56 -22.53
C ALA A 40 -11.74 21.07 -22.78
N GLU A 41 -10.99 20.80 -23.84
CA GLU A 41 -10.56 19.46 -24.19
C GLU A 41 -9.92 18.90 -22.91
N PRO A 42 -10.40 17.76 -22.37
CA PRO A 42 -9.85 17.24 -21.14
C PRO A 42 -8.35 17.08 -21.37
N ALA A 43 -7.55 17.77 -20.56
CA ALA A 43 -6.10 17.71 -20.65
C ALA A 43 -5.70 16.23 -20.75
N PRO A 44 -4.77 15.87 -21.65
CA PRO A 44 -4.39 14.48 -21.84
C PRO A 44 -4.00 13.92 -20.48
N ILE A 45 -4.80 12.95 -20.01
CA ILE A 45 -4.49 12.20 -18.79
C ILE A 45 -3.21 11.46 -19.12
N THR A 46 -2.09 12.07 -18.74
CA THR A 46 -0.80 11.39 -18.77
C THR A 46 -0.93 10.30 -17.73
N LEU A 47 -1.18 9.06 -18.17
CA LEU A 47 -0.97 7.88 -17.35
C LEU A 47 0.50 7.92 -16.96
N GLN A 48 0.81 8.50 -15.81
CA GLN A 48 2.13 8.39 -15.23
C GLN A 48 2.37 6.90 -15.05
N LYS A 49 3.20 6.34 -15.92
CA LYS A 49 3.68 4.97 -15.78
C LYS A 49 4.43 4.95 -14.46
N LYS A 50 3.79 4.48 -13.39
CA LYS A 50 4.44 4.21 -12.12
C LYS A 50 5.63 3.31 -12.45
N GLU A 51 6.83 3.82 -12.20
CA GLU A 51 8.05 3.06 -12.44
C GLU A 51 7.98 1.79 -11.58
N ALA A 52 8.35 0.65 -12.18
CA ALA A 52 8.32 -0.60 -11.43
C ALA A 52 9.26 -0.46 -10.23
N PRO A 53 8.84 -0.90 -9.02
CA PRO A 53 9.67 -0.79 -7.84
C PRO A 53 11.01 -1.49 -8.06
N ASP A 54 12.09 -0.79 -7.75
CA ASP A 54 13.44 -1.34 -7.81
C ASP A 54 13.70 -2.25 -6.60
N PHE A 55 13.28 -3.51 -6.74
CA PHE A 55 13.52 -4.53 -5.73
C PHE A 55 15.01 -4.88 -5.58
N GLN A 56 15.87 -4.54 -6.55
CA GLN A 56 17.29 -4.92 -6.50
C GLN A 56 18.02 -4.29 -5.31
N LYS A 57 17.50 -3.17 -4.77
CA LYS A 57 17.99 -2.55 -3.53
C LYS A 57 17.96 -3.50 -2.33
N LEU A 58 17.12 -4.52 -2.33
CA LEU A 58 17.02 -5.48 -1.23
C LEU A 58 18.12 -6.55 -1.28
N ILE A 59 18.80 -6.73 -2.41
CA ILE A 59 19.90 -7.70 -2.53
C ILE A 59 21.00 -7.37 -1.53
N GLY A 60 21.52 -8.40 -0.86
CA GLY A 60 22.55 -8.27 0.16
C GLY A 60 22.23 -9.03 1.44
N ARG A 61 23.02 -8.74 2.47
CA ARG A 61 22.93 -9.39 3.78
C ARG A 61 22.32 -8.43 4.80
N TRP A 62 21.36 -8.94 5.55
CA TRP A 62 20.57 -8.22 6.53
C TRP A 62 20.69 -8.93 7.87
N VAL A 63 21.11 -8.22 8.92
CA VAL A 63 21.38 -8.78 10.24
C VAL A 63 20.33 -8.28 11.23
N ARG A 64 19.69 -9.21 11.93
CA ARG A 64 18.72 -8.88 12.96
C ARG A 64 19.44 -8.23 14.14
N THR A 65 19.00 -7.04 14.53
CA THR A 65 19.68 -6.17 15.49
C THR A 65 19.72 -6.73 16.92
N ASP A 66 18.78 -7.61 17.27
CA ASP A 66 18.59 -8.16 18.62
C ASP A 66 19.24 -9.55 18.84
N GLY A 67 19.63 -10.25 17.76
CA GLY A 67 20.03 -11.66 17.85
C GLY A 67 21.07 -12.11 16.82
N GLY A 68 21.46 -11.24 15.88
CA GLY A 68 22.51 -11.55 14.90
C GLY A 68 22.12 -12.54 13.81
N TYR A 69 20.84 -12.95 13.74
CA TYR A 69 20.34 -13.81 12.66
C TYR A 69 20.41 -13.08 11.33
N VAL A 70 20.65 -13.83 10.24
CA VAL A 70 20.92 -13.20 8.93
C VAL A 70 19.90 -13.66 7.90
N ILE A 71 19.38 -12.69 7.14
CA ILE A 71 18.74 -12.91 5.85
C ILE A 71 19.73 -12.51 4.77
N GLU A 72 19.97 -13.39 3.81
CA GLU A 72 20.76 -13.10 2.61
C GLU A 72 19.87 -13.23 1.39
N LEU A 73 19.74 -12.14 0.62
CA LEU A 73 19.03 -12.09 -0.64
C LEU A 73 20.05 -12.06 -1.78
N SER A 74 20.13 -13.13 -2.57
CA SER A 74 21.08 -13.25 -3.68
C SER A 74 20.50 -12.76 -5.01
N LYS A 75 19.19 -12.89 -5.19
CA LYS A 75 18.51 -12.56 -6.44
C LYS A 75 17.03 -12.28 -6.20
N ILE A 76 16.48 -11.34 -6.95
CA ILE A 76 15.03 -11.10 -7.01
C ILE A 76 14.61 -11.15 -8.47
N HIS A 77 13.63 -12.00 -8.77
CA HIS A 77 13.06 -12.20 -10.09
C HIS A 77 12.02 -11.11 -10.43
N PRO A 78 11.74 -10.87 -11.72
CA PRO A 78 10.73 -9.88 -12.14
C PRO A 78 9.31 -10.15 -11.61
N ASP A 79 9.00 -11.40 -11.26
CA ASP A 79 7.72 -11.81 -10.67
C ASP A 79 7.65 -11.61 -9.14
N GLY A 80 8.71 -11.05 -8.54
CA GLY A 80 8.82 -10.82 -7.10
C GLY A 80 9.32 -12.03 -6.30
N ARG A 81 9.53 -13.21 -6.91
CA ARG A 81 10.18 -14.31 -6.17
C ARG A 81 11.62 -13.91 -5.84
N ALA A 82 12.06 -14.22 -4.63
CA ALA A 82 13.42 -13.94 -4.18
C ALA A 82 14.15 -15.24 -3.86
N GLU A 83 15.43 -15.32 -4.19
CA GLU A 83 16.34 -16.33 -3.68
C GLU A 83 16.88 -15.84 -2.33
N ALA A 84 16.45 -16.50 -1.25
CA ALA A 84 16.76 -16.09 0.12
C ALA A 84 17.38 -17.24 0.93
N THR A 85 18.39 -16.93 1.73
CA THR A 85 18.93 -17.83 2.77
C THR A 85 18.71 -17.21 4.14
N TYR A 86 18.30 -18.02 5.11
CA TYR A 86 18.15 -17.60 6.51
C TYR A 86 19.13 -18.37 7.41
N LEU A 87 19.82 -17.67 8.30
CA LEU A 87 20.87 -18.22 9.18
C LEU A 87 20.56 -17.97 10.65
N ASN A 88 20.48 -19.05 11.45
CA ASN A 88 20.39 -19.02 12.90
C ASN A 88 21.12 -20.21 13.57
N PRO A 89 22.38 -20.05 13.99
CA PRO A 89 23.55 -19.69 13.18
C PRO A 89 23.77 -20.63 11.96
N ARG A 90 23.12 -21.80 11.95
CA ARG A 90 23.09 -22.70 10.79
C ARG A 90 21.96 -22.30 9.82
N PRO A 91 22.04 -22.68 8.53
CA PRO A 91 20.95 -22.45 7.60
C PRO A 91 19.66 -23.13 8.06
N ILE A 92 18.54 -22.41 7.93
CA ILE A 92 17.18 -22.96 8.09
C ILE A 92 16.51 -22.91 6.72
N ASN A 93 15.82 -23.98 6.34
CA ASN A 93 15.18 -24.05 5.03
C ASN A 93 14.11 -22.95 4.83
N VAL A 94 14.33 -22.13 3.80
CA VAL A 94 13.37 -21.12 3.31
C VAL A 94 12.47 -21.80 2.28
N SER A 95 11.20 -22.01 2.63
CA SER A 95 10.21 -22.65 1.75
C SER A 95 9.51 -21.67 0.81
N ARG A 96 9.51 -20.38 1.15
CA ARG A 96 8.96 -19.31 0.30
C ARG A 96 9.67 -18.00 0.62
N SER A 97 9.93 -17.21 -0.42
CA SER A 97 10.44 -15.85 -0.29
C SER A 97 9.93 -15.01 -1.46
N THR A 98 9.28 -13.90 -1.14
CA THR A 98 8.71 -12.97 -2.14
C THR A 98 8.91 -11.53 -1.72
N VAL A 99 9.12 -10.67 -2.71
CA VAL A 99 9.14 -9.23 -2.58
C VAL A 99 7.96 -8.67 -3.35
N SER A 100 7.25 -7.73 -2.73
CA SER A 100 6.11 -7.05 -3.32
C SER A 100 6.16 -5.57 -2.96
N GLU A 101 5.31 -4.77 -3.60
CA GLU A 101 5.12 -3.36 -3.24
C GLU A 101 3.64 -3.11 -2.95
N VAL A 102 3.36 -2.51 -1.79
CA VAL A 102 2.01 -2.11 -1.37
C VAL A 102 2.07 -0.65 -0.97
N ASP A 103 1.26 0.20 -1.63
CA ASP A 103 1.17 1.64 -1.35
C ASP A 103 2.52 2.38 -1.28
N GLY A 104 3.47 2.03 -2.16
CA GLY A 104 4.80 2.66 -2.17
C GLY A 104 5.83 1.97 -1.28
N VAL A 105 5.43 0.97 -0.49
CA VAL A 105 6.30 0.28 0.47
C VAL A 105 6.70 -1.07 -0.07
N ILE A 106 8.01 -1.33 -0.16
CA ILE A 106 8.53 -2.65 -0.52
C ILE A 106 8.45 -3.57 0.69
N ILE A 107 7.83 -4.75 0.52
CA ILE A 107 7.61 -5.76 1.55
C ILE A 107 8.30 -7.06 1.15
N LEU A 108 9.20 -7.55 2.00
CA LEU A 108 9.80 -8.88 1.93
C LEU A 108 9.00 -9.84 2.82
N PHE A 109 8.51 -10.92 2.24
CA PHE A 109 7.93 -12.05 2.94
C PHE A 109 8.86 -13.26 2.87
N ILE A 110 9.06 -13.96 3.98
CA ILE A 110 9.82 -15.21 4.06
C ILE A 110 9.03 -16.22 4.89
N GLU A 111 9.02 -17.49 4.47
CA GLU A 111 8.47 -18.61 5.23
C GLU A 111 9.52 -19.70 5.45
N LEU A 112 9.79 -20.00 6.72
CA LEU A 112 10.74 -21.01 7.17
C LEU A 112 10.03 -22.34 7.47
N ARG A 113 10.51 -23.42 6.86
CA ARG A 113 10.03 -24.79 7.11
C ARG A 113 11.17 -25.75 7.38
N ASP A 114 11.39 -26.05 8.65
CA ASP A 114 12.43 -26.95 9.14
C ASP A 114 12.10 -27.45 10.56
N GLN A 115 12.97 -28.25 11.17
CA GLN A 115 12.87 -28.65 12.57
C GLN A 115 12.86 -27.41 13.49
N GLY A 116 11.77 -27.25 14.26
CA GLY A 116 11.55 -26.07 15.12
C GLY A 116 10.91 -24.88 14.40
N TYR A 117 10.71 -24.97 13.08
CA TYR A 117 10.12 -23.93 12.23
C TYR A 117 9.02 -24.53 11.36
N PRO A 118 7.81 -24.80 11.87
CA PRO A 118 6.75 -25.48 11.10
C PRO A 118 5.99 -24.55 10.14
N GLY A 119 6.64 -23.51 9.59
CA GLY A 119 6.00 -22.42 8.85
C GLY A 119 6.10 -21.07 9.58
N SER A 120 7.25 -20.79 10.22
CA SER A 120 7.49 -19.47 10.83
C SER A 120 7.71 -18.44 9.73
N THR A 121 7.18 -17.23 9.87
CA THR A 121 7.21 -16.23 8.80
C THR A 121 7.87 -14.94 9.22
N TYR A 122 8.41 -14.23 8.24
CA TYR A 122 8.78 -12.83 8.34
C TYR A 122 7.94 -12.03 7.34
N GLU A 123 7.44 -10.88 7.77
CA GLU A 123 6.89 -9.85 6.91
C GLU A 123 7.57 -8.53 7.25
N LEU A 124 8.41 -8.05 6.35
CA LEU A 124 9.37 -6.97 6.60
C LEU A 124 9.22 -5.85 5.59
N LYS A 125 8.98 -4.63 6.07
CA LYS A 125 8.93 -3.41 5.27
C LYS A 125 10.33 -2.83 5.13
N TYR A 126 10.74 -2.53 3.91
CA TYR A 126 12.01 -1.87 3.65
C TYR A 126 11.87 -0.35 3.83
N HIS A 127 12.74 0.22 4.66
CA HIS A 127 12.83 1.65 4.93
C HIS A 127 14.14 2.19 4.32
N PRO A 128 14.08 2.86 3.14
CA PRO A 128 15.28 3.28 2.43
C PRO A 128 16.06 4.39 3.16
N ASP A 129 15.39 5.23 3.96
CA ASP A 129 16.03 6.36 4.66
C ASP A 129 17.07 5.91 5.70
N HIS A 130 16.90 4.68 6.21
CA HIS A 130 17.75 4.09 7.23
C HIS A 130 18.40 2.77 6.77
N ASP A 131 18.16 2.38 5.51
CA ASP A 131 18.60 1.11 4.92
C ASP A 131 18.34 -0.09 5.85
N MET A 132 17.09 -0.19 6.33
CA MET A 132 16.65 -1.19 7.30
C MET A 132 15.37 -1.88 6.87
N MET A 133 15.14 -3.07 7.41
CA MET A 133 13.90 -3.83 7.24
C MET A 133 13.23 -3.98 8.61
N VAL A 134 11.99 -3.50 8.72
CA VAL A 134 11.23 -3.51 9.98
C VAL A 134 9.94 -4.27 9.78
N GLY A 135 9.58 -5.14 10.72
CA GLY A 135 8.30 -5.82 10.66
C GLY A 135 8.17 -6.91 11.68
N VAL A 136 7.45 -7.98 11.33
CA VAL A 136 7.03 -9.01 12.27
C VAL A 136 7.66 -10.35 11.92
N TYR A 137 8.18 -11.02 12.94
CA TYR A 137 8.49 -12.45 12.94
C TYR A 137 7.38 -13.22 13.64
N PHE A 138 6.69 -14.12 12.93
CA PHE A 138 5.76 -15.06 13.53
C PHE A 138 6.44 -16.42 13.76
N GLN A 139 6.60 -16.79 15.02
CA GLN A 139 7.14 -18.08 15.45
C GLN A 139 6.03 -19.14 15.54
N ALA A 140 5.85 -19.89 14.45
CA ALA A 140 4.75 -20.85 14.31
C ALA A 140 4.72 -21.97 15.36
N ALA A 141 5.88 -22.38 15.89
CA ALA A 141 5.97 -23.46 16.88
C ALA A 141 5.29 -23.12 18.21
N ILE A 142 5.28 -21.84 18.60
CA ILE A 142 4.68 -21.36 19.85
C ILE A 142 3.56 -20.33 19.63
N GLN A 143 3.23 -20.04 18.37
CA GLN A 143 2.18 -19.11 17.95
C GLN A 143 2.34 -17.69 18.53
N GLN A 144 3.56 -17.16 18.49
CA GLN A 144 3.87 -15.81 18.97
C GLN A 144 4.48 -14.96 17.86
N SER A 145 4.23 -13.66 17.95
CA SER A 145 4.76 -12.65 17.03
C SER A 145 5.72 -11.72 17.76
N TYR A 146 6.77 -11.30 17.07
CA TYR A 146 7.78 -10.40 17.58
C TYR A 146 8.07 -9.31 16.56
N ASP A 147 8.15 -8.07 17.03
CA ASP A 147 8.67 -6.98 16.21
C ASP A 147 10.19 -7.17 16.07
N VAL A 148 10.66 -7.06 14.83
CA VAL A 148 12.06 -7.29 14.48
C VAL A 148 12.56 -6.21 13.55
N VAL A 149 13.85 -5.90 13.69
CA VAL A 149 14.56 -4.96 12.82
C VAL A 149 15.81 -5.66 12.29
N PHE A 150 15.98 -5.62 10.98
CA PHE A 150 17.20 -6.02 10.31
C PHE A 150 17.91 -4.80 9.72
N GLN A 151 19.21 -4.71 9.94
CA GLN A 151 20.07 -3.70 9.34
C GLN A 151 20.95 -4.34 8.27
N ARG A 152 21.25 -3.62 7.20
CA ARG A 152 22.26 -4.07 6.23
C ARG A 152 23.61 -4.29 6.91
N LYS A 153 24.29 -5.39 6.54
CA LYS A 153 25.66 -5.69 6.97
C LYS A 153 26.69 -4.92 6.15
#